data_AF-A0A7W3RHS0-F1
#
_entry.id   AF-A0A7W3RHS0-F1
#
_cell.length_a   1.000
_cell.length_b   1.000
_cell.length_c   1.000
_cell.angle_alpha   90.00
_cell.angle_beta   90.00
_cell.angle_gamma   90.00
#
_symmetry.space_group_name_H-M   'P 1'
#
loop_
_entity.id
_entity.type
_entity.pdbx_description
1 polymer ?
#
loop_
_entity_poly.entity_id
_entity_poly.type
_entity_poly.pdbx_seq_one_letter_code
_entity_poly.pdbx_strand_id
1 'polypeptide(L)'
;MLDLLNSVDVTQLTSHLTLGAADGMNGLIESGKSIIKWMQRIAMVAAALAFCVGGYHLILGGERGRHKCIAWFVGGAVGLVVVMGAYALAEGVNTNIRFGS
;
A
#
# COMPACT_ATOMS: atom_id res chain seq x y z
N MET A 1 21.34 45.94 13.08
CA MET A 1 22.06 44.68 13.39
C MET A 1 21.21 43.75 14.25
N LEU A 2 20.52 44.25 15.28
CA LEU A 2 19.54 43.47 16.05
C LEU A 2 18.33 42.97 15.22
N ASP A 3 17.83 43.75 14.25
CA ASP A 3 16.71 43.33 13.40
C ASP A 3 17.07 42.19 12.44
N LEU A 4 18.33 42.14 11.99
CA LEU A 4 18.82 41.07 11.12
C LEU A 4 18.94 39.75 11.89
N LEU A 5 19.40 39.78 13.15
CA LEU A 5 19.42 38.59 14.01
C LEU A 5 18.02 38.05 14.28
N ASN A 6 17.04 38.91 14.57
CA ASN A 6 15.66 38.48 14.80
C ASN A 6 15.02 37.87 13.54
N SER A 7 15.30 38.43 12.36
CA SER A 7 14.82 37.86 11.09
C SER A 7 15.46 36.52 10.75
N VAL A 8 16.75 36.32 11.11
CA VAL A 8 17.49 35.07 10.92
C VAL A 8 16.99 33.98 11.86
N ASP A 9 16.72 34.28 13.13
CA ASP A 9 16.14 33.30 14.08
C ASP A 9 14.75 32.83 13.64
N VAL A 10 13.88 33.75 13.21
CA VAL A 10 12.53 33.38 12.73
C VAL A 10 12.59 32.59 11.43
N THR A 11 13.52 32.89 10.52
CA THR A 11 13.72 32.09 9.30
C THR A 11 14.33 30.73 9.58
N GLN A 12 15.30 30.61 10.49
CA GLN A 12 15.88 29.32 10.89
C GLN A 12 14.85 28.45 11.62
N LEU A 13 14.01 29.04 12.48
CA LEU A 13 12.93 28.35 13.18
C LEU A 13 11.83 27.89 12.21
N THR A 14 11.44 28.73 11.25
CA THR A 14 10.50 28.32 10.19
C THR A 14 11.10 27.27 9.26
N SER A 15 12.40 27.35 8.94
CA SER A 15 13.12 26.34 8.15
C SER A 15 13.19 24.99 8.88
N HIS A 16 13.43 24.99 10.18
CA HIS A 16 13.48 23.79 11.00
C HIS A 16 12.08 23.19 11.21
N LEU A 17 11.05 24.04 11.31
CA LEU A 17 9.65 23.59 11.39
C LEU A 17 9.16 23.02 10.05
N THR A 18 9.54 23.63 8.91
CA THR A 18 9.21 23.10 7.58
C THR A 18 9.99 21.83 7.26
N LEU A 19 11.26 21.71 7.67
CA LEU A 19 12.05 20.48 7.59
C LEU A 19 11.47 19.38 8.48
N GLY A 20 11.15 19.68 9.74
CA GLY A 20 10.54 18.72 10.67
C GLY A 20 9.14 18.28 10.24
N ALA A 21 8.34 19.18 9.66
CA ALA A 21 7.04 18.84 9.07
C ALA A 21 7.20 18.01 7.78
N ALA A 22 8.20 18.31 6.94
CA ALA A 22 8.53 17.51 5.76
C ALA A 22 9.01 16.11 6.14
N ASP A 23 9.85 15.98 7.16
CA ASP A 23 10.31 14.69 7.70
C ASP A 23 9.17 13.90 8.36
N GLY A 24 8.26 14.58 9.07
CA GLY A 24 7.05 13.96 9.61
C GLY A 24 6.11 13.42 8.51
N MET A 25 5.93 14.18 7.42
CA MET A 25 5.16 13.74 6.25
C MET A 25 5.82 12.57 5.53
N ASN A 26 7.14 12.64 5.31
CA ASN A 26 7.92 11.58 4.68
C ASN A 26 7.90 10.29 5.53
N GLY A 27 8.03 10.42 6.85
CA GLY A 27 7.96 9.29 7.79
C GLY A 27 6.58 8.63 7.81
N LEU A 28 5.49 9.40 7.71
CA LEU A 28 4.13 8.86 7.61
C LEU A 28 3.92 8.12 6.29
N ILE A 29 4.38 8.69 5.19
CA ILE A 29 4.33 8.10 3.85
C ILE A 29 5.12 6.78 3.80
N GLU A 30 6.33 6.79 4.34
CA GLU A 30 7.20 5.62 4.35
C GLU A 30 6.63 4.50 5.23
N SER A 31 6.06 4.87 6.39
CA SER A 31 5.33 3.96 7.26
C SER A 31 4.11 3.37 6.56
N GLY A 32 3.35 4.19 5.82
CA GLY A 32 2.22 3.76 5.01
C GLY A 32 2.63 2.75 3.93
N LYS A 33 3.72 3.01 3.19
CA LYS A 33 4.25 2.06 2.21
C LYS A 33 4.68 0.73 2.83
N SER A 34 5.31 0.77 4.01
CA SER A 34 5.74 -0.42 4.73
C SER A 34 4.57 -1.33 5.11
N ILE A 35 3.48 -0.76 5.62
CA ILE A 35 2.26 -1.48 6.00
C ILE A 35 1.62 -2.16 4.78
N ILE A 36 1.55 -1.46 3.64
CA ILE A 36 0.94 -2.03 2.42
C ILE A 36 1.78 -3.19 1.88
N LYS A 37 3.12 -3.09 1.90
CA LYS A 37 4.00 -4.21 1.51
C LYS A 37 3.80 -5.45 2.38
N TRP A 38 3.59 -5.27 3.69
CA TRP A 38 3.29 -6.36 4.61
C TRP A 38 1.96 -7.04 4.29
N MET A 39 0.95 -6.24 3.98
CA MET A 39 -0.38 -6.73 3.61
C MET A 39 -0.34 -7.52 2.28
N GLN A 40 0.46 -7.07 1.32
CA GLN A 40 0.66 -7.75 0.03
C GLN A 40 1.32 -9.13 0.19
N ARG A 41 2.24 -9.27 1.15
CA ARG A 41 2.89 -10.56 1.47
C ARG A 41 1.87 -11.58 1.99
N ILE A 42 0.97 -11.17 2.89
CA ILE A 42 -0.08 -12.04 3.44
C ILE A 42 -1.11 -12.39 2.35
N ALA A 43 -1.44 -11.44 1.48
CA ALA A 43 -2.37 -11.66 0.38
C ALA A 43 -1.87 -12.69 -0.63
N MET A 44 -0.58 -12.72 -0.96
CA MET A 44 -0.01 -13.75 -1.85
C MET A 44 -0.15 -15.15 -1.26
N VAL A 45 0.09 -15.31 0.05
CA VAL A 45 -0.06 -16.59 0.73
C VAL A 45 -1.53 -17.02 0.78
N ALA A 46 -2.45 -16.09 1.06
CA ALA A 46 -3.88 -16.36 1.05
C ALA A 46 -4.39 -16.74 -0.34
N ALA A 47 -3.91 -16.08 -1.40
CA ALA A 47 -4.23 -16.42 -2.77
C ALA A 47 -3.72 -17.82 -3.14
N ALA A 48 -2.48 -18.16 -2.75
CA ALA A 48 -1.94 -19.50 -2.97
C ALA A 48 -2.80 -20.58 -2.29
N LEU A 49 -3.25 -20.35 -1.06
CA LEU A 49 -4.17 -21.26 -0.36
C LEU A 49 -5.53 -21.37 -1.05
N ALA A 50 -6.11 -20.25 -1.51
CA ALA A 50 -7.37 -20.26 -2.24
C ALA A 50 -7.30 -21.04 -3.56
N PHE A 51 -6.18 -20.92 -4.28
CA PHE A 51 -5.90 -21.71 -5.48
C PHE A 51 -5.73 -23.21 -5.18
N CYS A 52 -5.02 -23.56 -4.10
CA CYS A 52 -4.87 -24.96 -3.67
C CYS A 52 -6.22 -25.59 -3.27
N VAL A 53 -7.07 -24.87 -2.52
CA VAL A 53 -8.41 -25.33 -2.13
C VAL A 53 -9.32 -25.46 -3.34
N GLY A 54 -9.28 -24.50 -4.27
CA GLY A 54 -10.00 -24.57 -5.54
C GLY A 54 -9.60 -25.79 -6.40
N GLY A 55 -8.30 -26.07 -6.48
CA GLY A 55 -7.76 -27.23 -7.19
C GLY A 55 -8.18 -28.57 -6.57
N TYR A 56 -8.17 -28.67 -5.23
CA TYR A 56 -8.65 -29.87 -4.53
C TYR A 56 -10.14 -30.12 -4.79
N HIS A 57 -10.94 -29.06 -4.82
CA HIS A 57 -12.38 -29.13 -5.10
C HIS A 57 -12.69 -29.45 -6.57
N LEU A 58 -11.75 -29.18 -7.49
CA LEU A 58 -11.82 -29.57 -8.90
C LEU A 58 -11.52 -31.07 -9.08
N ILE A 59 -10.50 -31.58 -8.40
CA ILE A 59 -10.05 -32.99 -8.51
C ILE A 59 -11.07 -33.96 -7.90
N LEU A 60 -11.64 -33.65 -6.73
CA LEU A 60 -12.51 -34.57 -5.99
C LEU A 60 -14.01 -34.34 -6.19
N GLY A 61 -14.42 -33.30 -6.93
CA GLY A 61 -15.77 -32.74 -6.81
C GLY A 61 -16.85 -33.23 -7.78
N GLY A 62 -16.54 -34.03 -8.81
CA GLY A 62 -17.52 -34.43 -9.83
C GLY A 62 -18.27 -33.23 -10.47
N GLU A 63 -19.45 -33.44 -11.07
CA GLU A 63 -20.20 -32.37 -11.78
C GLU A 63 -20.56 -31.15 -10.90
N ARG A 64 -20.79 -31.35 -9.60
CA ARG A 64 -21.08 -30.25 -8.65
C ARG A 64 -19.84 -29.52 -8.14
N GLY A 65 -18.67 -30.14 -8.23
CA GLY A 65 -17.38 -29.55 -7.85
C GLY A 65 -16.97 -28.39 -8.73
N ARG A 66 -17.33 -28.44 -10.02
CA ARG A 66 -16.95 -27.45 -11.03
C ARG A 66 -17.48 -26.04 -10.71
N HIS A 67 -18.68 -25.93 -10.14
CA HIS A 67 -19.28 -24.64 -9.77
C HIS A 67 -18.61 -23.99 -8.55
N LYS A 68 -18.30 -24.77 -7.51
CA LYS A 68 -17.62 -24.25 -6.31
C LYS A 68 -16.14 -23.92 -6.58
N CYS A 69 -15.50 -24.72 -7.42
CA CYS A 69 -14.13 -24.50 -7.89
C CYS A 69 -13.97 -23.11 -8.53
N ILE A 70 -14.85 -22.73 -9.45
CA ILE A 70 -14.77 -21.43 -10.16
C ILE A 70 -14.81 -20.26 -9.17
N ALA A 71 -15.64 -20.31 -8.14
CA ALA A 71 -15.72 -19.24 -7.13
C ALA A 71 -14.39 -19.06 -6.37
N TRP A 72 -13.69 -20.15 -6.05
CA TRP A 72 -12.39 -20.10 -5.37
C TRP A 72 -11.27 -19.60 -6.28
N PHE A 73 -11.26 -20.00 -7.56
CA PHE A 73 -10.30 -19.50 -8.55
C PHE A 73 -10.52 -18.01 -8.87
N VAL A 74 -11.78 -17.60 -9.07
CA VAL A 74 -12.14 -16.20 -9.34
C VAL A 74 -11.88 -15.34 -8.10
N GLY A 75 -12.24 -15.81 -6.91
CA GLY A 75 -11.94 -15.11 -5.66
C GLY A 75 -10.44 -14.93 -5.42
N GLY A 76 -9.65 -15.98 -5.67
CA GLY A 76 -8.19 -15.92 -5.57
C GLY A 76 -7.56 -14.98 -6.59
N ALA A 77 -7.97 -15.04 -7.86
CA ALA A 77 -7.45 -14.20 -8.93
C ALA A 77 -7.84 -12.72 -8.75
N VAL A 78 -9.13 -12.44 -8.49
CA VAL A 78 -9.63 -11.08 -8.29
C VAL A 78 -9.01 -10.46 -7.02
N GLY A 79 -8.86 -11.22 -5.94
CA GLY A 79 -8.20 -10.76 -4.72
C GLY A 79 -6.74 -10.36 -4.96
N LEU A 80 -5.99 -11.12 -5.76
CA LEU A 80 -4.60 -10.81 -6.11
C LEU A 80 -4.48 -9.51 -6.93
N VAL A 81 -5.38 -9.34 -7.92
CA VAL A 81 -5.45 -8.13 -8.75
C VAL A 81 -5.77 -6.89 -7.91
N VAL A 82 -6.74 -6.99 -6.99
CA VAL A 82 -7.13 -5.86 -6.13
C VAL A 82 -5.99 -5.43 -5.20
N VAL A 83 -5.26 -6.38 -4.59
CA VAL A 83 -4.16 -6.04 -3.69
C VAL A 83 -2.97 -5.41 -4.44
N MET A 84 -2.64 -5.92 -5.62
CA MET A 84 -1.60 -5.32 -6.49
C MET A 84 -2.02 -3.94 -7.01
N GLY A 85 -3.31 -3.76 -7.35
CA GLY A 85 -3.88 -2.48 -7.77
C GLY A 85 -3.91 -1.43 -6.66
N ALA A 86 -4.20 -1.84 -5.41
CA ALA A 86 -4.19 -0.94 -4.26
C ALA A 86 -2.78 -0.40 -3.96
N TYR A 87 -1.74 -1.23 -4.09
CA TYR A 87 -0.36 -0.77 -3.94
C TYR A 87 0.01 0.24 -5.03
N ALA A 88 -0.36 -0.02 -6.29
CA ALA A 88 -0.12 0.90 -7.40
C ALA A 88 -0.84 2.25 -7.23
N LEU A 89 -2.07 2.24 -6.69
CA LEU A 89 -2.81 3.46 -6.36
C LEU A 89 -2.18 4.21 -5.20
N ALA A 90 -1.75 3.52 -4.14
CA ALA A 90 -1.05 4.15 -3.02
C ALA A 90 0.27 4.79 -3.44
N GLU A 91 1.03 4.15 -4.34
CA GLU A 91 2.22 4.75 -4.94
C GLU A 91 1.87 5.94 -5.85
N GLY A 92 0.81 5.84 -6.65
CA GLY A 92 0.33 6.92 -7.53
C GLY A 92 -0.20 8.15 -6.81
N VAL A 93 -0.85 7.97 -5.66
CA VAL A 93 -1.27 9.08 -4.78
C VAL A 93 -0.05 9.68 -4.08
N ASN A 94 0.88 8.85 -3.59
CA ASN A 94 2.09 9.33 -2.97
C ASN A 94 3.00 10.13 -3.91
N THR A 95 3.00 9.81 -5.20
CA THR A 95 3.74 10.59 -6.22
C THR A 95 3.04 11.89 -6.61
N ASN A 96 1.70 11.97 -6.49
CA ASN A 96 0.92 13.17 -6.79
C ASN A 96 0.68 14.10 -5.59
N ILE A 97 0.79 13.64 -4.34
CA ILE A 97 0.85 14.50 -3.13
C ILE A 97 2.31 14.88 -2.83
N ARG A 98 3.15 15.01 -3.86
CA ARG A 98 4.18 16.04 -3.84
C ARG A 98 3.44 17.31 -4.25
N PHE A 99 3.09 18.14 -3.26
CA PHE A 99 2.77 19.55 -3.51
C PHE A 99 3.77 20.07 -4.54
N GLY A 100 3.25 20.75 -5.56
CA GLY A 100 4.01 21.22 -6.71
C GLY A 100 5.35 21.84 -6.33
N SER A 101 6.31 21.66 -7.25
CA SER A 101 7.54 22.45 -7.42
C SER A 101 7.66 23.72 -6.57
#